data_AF-A0A7S3LAA5-F1
#
_entry.id   AF-A0A7S3LAA5-F1
#
_cell.length_a   1.000
_cell.length_b   1.000
_cell.length_c   1.000
_cell.angle_alpha   90.00
_cell.angle_beta   90.00
_cell.angle_gamma   90.00
#
_symmetry.space_group_name_H-M   'P 1'
#
loop_
_entity.id
_entity.type
_entity.pdbx_description
1 polymer ?
#
loop_
_entity_poly.entity_id
_entity_poly.type
_entity_poly.pdbx_seq_one_letter_code
_entity_poly.pdbx_strand_id
1 'polypeptide(L)'
;MGLLRPFIDLAGATNSDTMDTSSESTLTLEGLFIPSGITLICGGGYHGKSTLLRCIAAGVYNKIPGDGREYSVTRTDALSVRAEDGRYVQNCNISAFISNLPSLPGTQSSVDTAHFSTNEASGSTSQAANVIEALELGCKAMLVDEDVSAANFMARDGRMRALVMDESITPLLYRVNGLYATHGVSSIVVVGGVGDWLDVPHHVVLMNKYKCTDATAKAKSVSKQFSHGHVQYAGRGTVHRLPWDAAGTPIPRRP
;
A
#
# COMPACT_ATOMS: atom_id res chain seq x y z
N MET A 1 -21.17 7.41 11.58
CA MET A 1 -20.01 8.26 11.25
C MET A 1 -19.04 8.18 12.40
N GLY A 2 -18.05 7.27 12.33
CA GLY A 2 -17.06 7.10 13.40
C GLY A 2 -15.94 8.13 13.25
N LEU A 3 -15.73 8.96 14.26
CA LEU A 3 -14.56 9.83 14.36
C LEU A 3 -13.32 8.96 14.55
N LEU A 4 -12.35 9.05 13.64
CA LEU A 4 -11.01 8.48 13.86
C LEU A 4 -10.35 9.25 15.01
N ARG A 5 -10.34 8.66 16.21
CA ARG A 5 -9.61 9.20 17.35
C ARG A 5 -8.12 8.80 17.26
N PRO A 6 -7.19 9.68 17.66
CA PRO A 6 -5.78 9.32 17.75
C PRO A 6 -5.55 8.21 18.78
N PHE A 7 -4.39 7.57 18.67
CA PHE A 7 -3.92 6.43 19.47
C PHE A 7 -4.35 6.46 20.94
N ILE A 8 -4.78 5.27 21.39
CA ILE A 8 -5.02 4.79 22.76
C ILE A 8 -4.81 5.84 23.85
N ASP A 9 -5.92 6.32 24.41
CA ASP A 9 -5.93 6.96 25.72
C ASP A 9 -6.13 5.87 26.79
N LEU A 10 -5.05 5.51 27.49
CA LEU A 10 -5.07 4.53 28.58
C LEU A 10 -5.63 5.12 29.90
N ALA A 11 -6.13 6.36 29.91
CA ALA A 11 -6.61 7.02 31.12
C ALA A 11 -7.88 6.39 31.75
N GLY A 12 -8.51 5.40 31.08
CA GLY A 12 -9.74 4.76 31.54
C GLY A 12 -9.63 3.30 31.99
N ALA A 13 -8.43 2.69 31.97
CA ALA A 13 -8.27 1.29 32.40
C ALA A 13 -8.30 1.21 33.94
N THR A 14 -9.50 1.15 34.52
CA THR A 14 -9.68 0.81 35.93
C THR A 14 -9.41 -0.68 36.12
N ASN A 15 -8.22 -1.03 36.61
CA ASN A 15 -7.96 -2.37 37.14
C ASN A 15 -8.71 -2.52 38.47
N SER A 16 -9.86 -3.18 38.46
CA SER A 16 -10.38 -3.82 39.67
C SER A 16 -9.67 -5.16 39.80
N ASP A 17 -8.59 -5.19 40.59
CA ASP A 17 -7.86 -6.41 40.95
C ASP A 17 -8.73 -7.31 41.84
N THR A 18 -9.55 -8.12 41.21
CA THR A 18 -10.06 -9.38 41.75
C THR A 18 -9.97 -10.42 40.65
N MET A 19 -8.87 -11.19 40.63
CA MET A 19 -8.70 -12.33 39.74
C MET A 19 -9.65 -13.46 40.17
N ASP A 20 -10.88 -13.41 39.68
CA ASP A 20 -11.75 -14.58 39.57
C ASP A 20 -11.41 -15.29 38.25
N THR A 21 -10.77 -16.46 38.33
CA THR A 21 -10.30 -17.26 37.18
C THR A 21 -11.44 -17.93 36.39
N SER A 22 -12.66 -17.41 36.50
CA SER A 22 -13.85 -17.93 35.81
C SER A 22 -14.72 -16.87 35.12
N SER A 23 -14.30 -15.59 35.09
CA SER A 23 -15.04 -14.53 34.42
C SER A 23 -14.31 -14.00 33.19
N GLU A 24 -14.97 -14.00 32.03
CA GLU A 24 -14.51 -13.30 30.83
C GLU A 24 -14.38 -11.80 31.15
N SER A 25 -13.18 -11.36 31.55
CA SER A 25 -12.90 -9.94 31.78
C SER A 25 -12.98 -9.20 30.44
N THR A 26 -14.03 -8.40 30.25
CA THR A 26 -14.17 -7.56 29.06
C THR A 26 -13.31 -6.30 29.23
N LEU A 27 -12.31 -6.13 28.35
CA LEU A 27 -11.51 -4.91 28.26
C LEU A 27 -12.07 -4.00 27.16
N THR A 28 -12.37 -2.74 27.49
CA THR A 28 -12.75 -1.72 26.49
C THR A 28 -11.54 -0.86 26.16
N LEU A 29 -11.21 -0.77 24.87
CA LEU A 29 -10.10 0.03 24.35
C LEU A 29 -10.63 1.06 23.35
N GLU A 30 -10.07 2.27 23.39
CA GLU A 30 -10.28 3.29 22.37
C GLU A 30 -9.00 3.44 21.54
N GLY A 31 -9.13 3.69 20.23
CA GLY A 31 -7.97 3.88 19.38
C GLY A 31 -8.30 4.14 17.91
N LEU A 32 -7.24 4.20 17.10
CA LEU A 32 -7.35 4.34 15.65
C LEU A 32 -7.83 3.04 15.03
N PHE A 33 -9.01 3.07 14.40
CA PHE A 33 -9.51 1.96 13.59
C PHE A 33 -9.27 2.25 12.10
N ILE A 34 -8.59 1.36 11.38
CA ILE A 34 -8.38 1.47 9.94
C ILE A 34 -9.31 0.47 9.23
N PRO A 35 -10.36 0.94 8.53
CA PRO A 35 -11.28 0.07 7.81
C PRO A 35 -10.63 -0.59 6.59
N SER A 36 -11.26 -1.64 6.08
CA SER A 36 -10.90 -2.26 4.80
C SER A 36 -10.96 -1.26 3.64
N GLY A 37 -10.12 -1.48 2.64
CA GLY A 37 -10.00 -0.60 1.48
C GLY A 37 -8.64 0.10 1.39
N ILE A 38 -8.61 1.26 0.73
CA ILE A 38 -7.39 2.04 0.54
C ILE A 38 -7.35 3.17 1.56
N THR A 39 -6.33 3.13 2.42
CA THR A 39 -6.06 4.16 3.42
C THR A 39 -4.72 4.81 3.14
N LEU A 40 -4.68 6.14 3.08
CA LEU A 40 -3.42 6.88 3.04
C LEU A 40 -3.01 7.34 4.44
N ILE A 41 -1.72 7.28 4.72
CA ILE A 41 -1.11 7.96 5.86
C ILE A 41 -0.27 9.12 5.30
N CYS A 42 -0.82 10.33 5.39
CA CYS A 42 -0.25 11.55 4.85
C CYS A 42 0.40 12.41 5.95
N GLY A 43 1.23 13.38 5.56
CA GLY A 43 1.85 14.35 6.48
C GLY A 43 3.25 14.74 6.06
N GLY A 44 3.80 15.81 6.65
CA GLY A 44 5.17 16.25 6.38
C GLY A 44 6.22 15.21 6.79
N GLY A 45 7.49 15.46 6.42
CA GLY A 45 8.63 14.71 6.92
C GLY A 45 8.68 14.73 8.46
N TYR A 46 9.16 13.64 9.07
CA TYR A 46 9.37 13.52 10.52
C TYR A 46 8.13 13.66 11.43
N HIS A 47 6.91 13.57 10.89
CA HIS A 47 5.69 13.61 11.70
C HIS A 47 5.17 12.24 12.17
N GLY A 48 5.90 11.15 11.91
CA GLY A 48 5.60 9.81 12.44
C GLY A 48 4.85 8.86 11.48
N LYS A 49 4.77 9.16 10.18
CA LYS A 49 4.07 8.31 9.18
C LYS A 49 4.62 6.89 9.12
N SER A 50 5.92 6.74 8.85
CA SER A 50 6.58 5.43 8.79
C SER A 50 6.59 4.72 10.14
N THR A 51 6.66 5.47 11.24
CA THR A 51 6.54 4.91 12.60
C THR A 51 5.18 4.27 12.82
N LEU A 52 4.10 4.97 12.41
CA LEU A 52 2.74 4.43 12.45
C LEU A 52 2.61 3.18 11.57
N LEU A 53 3.09 3.22 10.33
CA LEU A 53 3.01 2.07 9.43
C LEU A 53 3.79 0.86 9.97
N ARG A 54 4.98 1.08 10.55
CA ARG A 54 5.76 0.00 11.21
C ARG A 54 5.04 -0.56 12.44
N CYS A 55 4.31 0.26 13.19
CA CYS A 55 3.48 -0.19 14.30
C CYS A 55 2.34 -1.10 13.82
N ILE A 56 1.68 -0.73 12.73
CA ILE A 56 0.65 -1.54 12.04
C ILE A 56 1.28 -2.84 11.52
N ALA A 57 2.41 -2.77 10.83
CA ALA A 57 3.10 -3.96 10.32
C ALA A 57 3.49 -4.95 11.43
N ALA A 58 3.93 -4.45 12.58
CA ALA A 58 4.24 -5.27 13.73
C ALA A 58 2.98 -5.87 14.39
N GLY A 59 1.79 -5.34 14.13
CA GLY A 59 0.53 -5.75 14.75
C GLY A 59 0.05 -7.15 14.35
N VAL A 60 0.72 -7.80 13.40
CA VAL A 60 0.50 -9.22 13.07
C VAL A 60 1.01 -10.17 14.16
N TYR A 61 1.85 -9.68 15.08
CA TYR A 61 2.37 -10.44 16.21
C TYR A 61 1.87 -9.85 17.53
N ASN A 62 1.69 -10.72 18.53
CA ASN A 62 1.56 -10.28 19.91
C ASN A 62 2.86 -9.62 20.39
N LYS A 63 2.76 -8.76 21.41
CA LYS A 63 3.91 -8.07 22.01
C LYS A 63 3.99 -8.40 23.50
N ILE A 64 5.19 -8.26 24.04
CA ILE A 64 5.41 -8.37 25.49
C ILE A 64 4.76 -7.19 26.21
N PRO A 65 4.28 -7.36 27.46
CA PRO A 65 3.78 -6.24 28.26
C PRO A 65 4.83 -5.13 28.40
N GLY A 66 4.40 -3.88 28.22
CA GLY A 66 5.26 -2.69 28.30
C GLY A 66 6.00 -2.32 27.01
N ASP A 67 5.75 -3.00 25.90
CA ASP A 67 6.33 -2.67 24.58
C ASP A 67 5.78 -1.34 24.00
N GLY A 68 4.58 -0.93 24.42
CA GLY A 68 3.86 0.24 23.93
C GLY A 68 3.03 -0.02 22.66
N ARG A 69 3.10 -1.25 22.11
CA ARG A 69 2.32 -1.70 20.95
C ARG A 69 1.49 -2.95 21.25
N GLU A 70 1.34 -3.33 22.51
CA GLU A 70 0.60 -4.52 22.95
C GLU A 70 -0.84 -4.60 22.43
N TYR A 71 -1.49 -3.46 22.19
CA TYR A 71 -2.84 -3.38 21.66
C TYR A 71 -2.89 -2.92 20.20
N SER A 72 -1.75 -2.82 19.52
CA SER A 72 -1.69 -2.59 18.07
C SER A 72 -1.88 -3.92 17.37
N VAL A 73 -3.09 -4.17 16.88
CA VAL A 73 -3.44 -5.43 16.22
C VAL A 73 -3.62 -5.17 14.73
N THR A 74 -3.11 -6.09 13.92
CA THR A 74 -3.31 -6.11 12.48
C THR A 74 -3.56 -7.54 12.05
N ARG A 75 -4.32 -7.68 10.97
CA ARG A 75 -4.67 -8.97 10.39
C ARG A 75 -3.40 -9.78 10.07
N THR A 76 -3.41 -11.07 10.38
CA THR A 76 -2.21 -11.93 10.40
C THR A 76 -1.52 -12.10 9.05
N ASP A 77 -2.26 -11.97 7.96
CA ASP A 77 -1.78 -12.04 6.58
C ASP A 77 -1.66 -10.65 5.94
N ALA A 78 -1.38 -9.62 6.74
CA ALA A 78 -0.90 -8.35 6.24
C ALA A 78 0.60 -8.43 5.90
N LEU A 79 0.99 -7.90 4.75
CA LEU A 79 2.38 -7.92 4.27
C LEU A 79 2.87 -6.52 3.93
N SER A 80 4.07 -6.20 4.39
CA SER A 80 4.79 -5.01 3.96
C SER A 80 5.45 -5.26 2.62
N VAL A 81 5.27 -4.32 1.69
CA VAL A 81 5.76 -4.41 0.31
C VAL A 81 6.69 -3.23 0.04
N ARG A 82 7.88 -3.49 -0.50
CA ARG A 82 8.93 -2.48 -0.68
C ARG A 82 9.81 -2.78 -1.90
N ALA A 83 10.63 -1.82 -2.30
CA ALA A 83 11.68 -2.08 -3.28
C ALA A 83 12.83 -2.87 -2.63
N GLU A 84 13.34 -3.85 -3.38
CA GLU A 84 14.42 -4.77 -2.99
C GLU A 84 15.40 -4.90 -4.16
N ASP A 85 16.04 -3.78 -4.48
CA ASP A 85 16.98 -3.68 -5.61
C ASP A 85 18.09 -4.74 -5.52
N GLY A 86 18.36 -5.40 -6.65
CA GLY A 86 19.33 -6.48 -6.78
C GLY A 86 18.82 -7.87 -6.37
N ARG A 87 17.58 -8.04 -5.91
CA ARG A 87 17.09 -9.38 -5.51
C ARG A 87 16.89 -10.32 -6.70
N TYR A 88 17.03 -11.61 -6.42
CA TYR A 88 16.60 -12.68 -7.33
C TYR A 88 15.06 -12.75 -7.43
N VAL A 89 14.55 -12.96 -8.64
CA VAL A 89 13.15 -13.24 -8.94
C VAL A 89 13.10 -14.43 -9.88
N GLN A 90 12.20 -15.39 -9.63
CA GLN A 90 12.04 -16.57 -10.47
C GLN A 90 10.58 -16.78 -10.88
N ASN A 91 10.39 -16.88 -12.20
CA ASN A 91 9.14 -17.25 -12.87
C ASN A 91 7.90 -16.52 -12.30
N CYS A 92 8.01 -15.20 -12.08
CA CYS A 92 6.96 -14.39 -11.48
C CYS A 92 6.18 -13.63 -12.56
N ASN A 93 4.84 -13.65 -12.50
CA ASN A 93 4.01 -12.88 -13.44
C ASN A 93 3.90 -11.42 -13.00
N ILE A 94 4.82 -10.57 -13.45
CA ILE A 94 4.82 -9.13 -13.15
C ILE A 94 4.07 -8.28 -14.19
N SER A 95 3.37 -8.91 -15.14
CA SER A 95 2.70 -8.23 -16.25
C SER A 95 1.62 -7.22 -15.84
N ALA A 96 1.09 -7.33 -14.62
CA ALA A 96 0.17 -6.34 -14.04
C ALA A 96 0.81 -4.94 -13.93
N PHE A 97 2.12 -4.90 -13.71
CA PHE A 97 2.89 -3.69 -13.42
C PHE A 97 3.94 -3.39 -14.46
N ILE A 98 4.45 -4.38 -15.18
CA ILE A 98 5.55 -4.23 -16.13
C ILE A 98 5.12 -4.81 -17.48
N SER A 99 5.14 -3.99 -18.52
CA SER A 99 4.82 -4.38 -19.90
C SER A 99 5.89 -3.86 -20.84
N ASN A 100 6.17 -4.55 -21.95
CA ASN A 100 7.02 -4.03 -23.04
C ASN A 100 8.38 -3.50 -22.54
N LEU A 101 9.17 -4.33 -21.83
CA LEU A 101 10.53 -3.95 -21.45
C LEU A 101 11.37 -3.73 -22.73
N PRO A 102 12.11 -2.61 -22.83
CA PRO A 102 12.92 -2.33 -24.01
C PRO A 102 14.01 -3.39 -24.16
N SER A 103 14.07 -4.00 -25.33
CA SER A 103 15.19 -4.87 -25.70
C SER A 103 16.40 -4.02 -26.08
N LEU A 104 17.61 -4.46 -25.71
CA LEU A 104 18.83 -3.82 -26.19
C LEU A 104 18.88 -3.84 -27.73
N PRO A 105 19.38 -2.79 -28.40
CA PRO A 105 19.55 -2.79 -29.84
C PRO A 105 20.34 -4.02 -30.30
N GLY A 106 19.78 -4.82 -31.21
CA GLY A 106 20.40 -6.06 -31.70
C GLY A 106 20.04 -7.33 -30.91
N THR A 107 19.25 -7.23 -29.83
CA THR A 107 18.63 -8.38 -29.17
C THR A 107 17.18 -8.53 -29.61
N GLN A 108 16.82 -9.71 -30.13
CA GLN A 108 15.43 -10.03 -30.52
C GLN A 108 14.58 -10.57 -29.37
N SER A 109 15.16 -10.80 -28.19
CA SER A 109 14.43 -11.36 -27.05
C SER A 109 13.77 -10.23 -26.26
N SER A 110 12.45 -10.09 -26.40
CA SER A 110 11.65 -9.39 -25.41
C SER A 110 11.65 -10.18 -24.11
N VAL A 111 11.80 -9.51 -22.97
CA VAL A 111 11.67 -10.15 -21.66
C VAL A 111 10.22 -10.55 -21.45
N ASP A 112 9.97 -11.83 -21.19
CA ASP A 112 8.63 -12.33 -20.86
C ASP A 112 8.24 -11.90 -19.44
N THR A 113 7.32 -10.95 -19.35
CA THR A 113 6.82 -10.42 -18.07
C THR A 113 5.82 -11.35 -17.37
N ALA A 114 5.27 -12.35 -18.08
CA ALA A 114 4.39 -13.36 -17.47
C ALA A 114 5.19 -14.46 -16.76
N HIS A 115 6.42 -14.72 -17.20
CA HIS A 115 7.34 -15.70 -16.64
C HIS A 115 8.67 -15.05 -16.21
N PHE A 116 8.61 -13.86 -15.61
CA PHE A 116 9.77 -13.03 -15.36
C PHE A 116 10.76 -13.68 -14.39
N SER A 117 12.02 -13.74 -14.79
CA SER A 117 13.12 -14.30 -14.01
C SER A 117 14.38 -13.44 -14.18
N THR A 118 15.05 -13.12 -13.08
CA THR A 118 16.32 -12.36 -13.09
C THR A 118 17.13 -12.62 -11.83
N ASN A 119 18.46 -12.53 -11.95
CA ASN A 119 19.40 -12.55 -10.83
C ASN A 119 19.59 -11.18 -10.17
N GLU A 120 19.16 -10.11 -10.84
CA GLU A 120 19.39 -8.74 -10.42
C GLU A 120 18.19 -7.88 -10.84
N ALA A 121 17.12 -7.90 -10.02
CA ALA A 121 15.93 -7.10 -10.28
C ALA A 121 16.17 -5.64 -9.91
N SER A 122 15.74 -4.70 -10.78
CA SER A 122 15.73 -3.28 -10.44
C SER A 122 14.72 -2.96 -9.34
N GLY A 123 14.81 -1.79 -8.71
CA GLY A 123 13.87 -1.35 -7.68
C GLY A 123 12.38 -1.48 -8.05
N SER A 124 11.97 -1.16 -9.27
CA SER A 124 10.57 -1.27 -9.71
C SER A 124 10.15 -2.71 -10.03
N THR A 125 11.03 -3.50 -10.65
CA THR A 125 10.74 -4.90 -10.99
C THR A 125 10.74 -5.80 -9.75
N SER A 126 11.64 -5.54 -8.79
CA SER A 126 11.66 -6.18 -7.48
C SER A 126 10.39 -5.88 -6.68
N GLN A 127 9.93 -4.62 -6.66
CA GLN A 127 8.71 -4.25 -5.96
C GLN A 127 7.45 -4.81 -6.66
N ALA A 128 7.42 -4.82 -7.99
CA ALA A 128 6.35 -5.46 -8.75
C ALA A 128 6.25 -6.96 -8.43
N ALA A 129 7.39 -7.66 -8.43
CA ALA A 129 7.46 -9.05 -8.00
C ALA A 129 6.95 -9.18 -6.56
N ASN A 130 7.44 -8.35 -5.62
CA ASN A 130 7.04 -8.43 -4.21
C ASN A 130 5.52 -8.28 -3.99
N VAL A 131 4.83 -7.43 -4.77
CA VAL A 131 3.36 -7.34 -4.77
C VAL A 131 2.72 -8.64 -5.27
N ILE A 132 3.17 -9.17 -6.42
CA ILE A 132 2.61 -10.39 -7.01
C ILE A 132 2.81 -11.59 -6.08
N GLU A 133 3.97 -11.70 -5.46
CA GLU A 133 4.28 -12.75 -4.48
C GLU A 133 3.41 -12.62 -3.23
N ALA A 134 3.17 -11.40 -2.74
CA ALA A 134 2.24 -11.17 -1.64
C ALA A 134 0.81 -11.63 -1.97
N LEU A 135 0.34 -11.37 -3.18
CA LEU A 135 -0.96 -11.85 -3.66
C LEU A 135 -1.01 -13.37 -3.78
N GLU A 136 0.06 -13.99 -4.29
CA GLU A 136 0.21 -15.44 -4.37
C GLU A 136 0.12 -16.10 -2.99
N LEU A 137 0.70 -15.46 -1.96
CA LEU A 137 0.62 -15.90 -0.57
C LEU A 137 -0.75 -15.66 0.10
N GLY A 138 -1.73 -15.10 -0.62
CA GLY A 138 -3.08 -14.89 -0.12
C GLY A 138 -3.28 -13.63 0.72
N CYS A 139 -2.33 -12.68 0.68
CA CYS A 139 -2.43 -11.42 1.41
C CYS A 139 -3.72 -10.65 1.06
N LYS A 140 -4.44 -10.17 2.08
CA LYS A 140 -5.55 -9.18 1.93
C LYS A 140 -5.28 -7.79 2.52
N ALA A 141 -4.04 -7.49 2.93
CA ALA A 141 -3.67 -6.17 3.43
C ALA A 141 -2.20 -5.86 3.11
N MET A 142 -1.97 -4.92 2.18
CA MET A 142 -0.62 -4.49 1.82
C MET A 142 -0.25 -3.19 2.54
N LEU A 143 0.96 -3.15 3.10
CA LEU A 143 1.52 -1.99 3.78
C LEU A 143 2.68 -1.44 2.95
N VAL A 144 2.56 -0.21 2.48
CA VAL A 144 3.52 0.38 1.53
C VAL A 144 4.00 1.72 2.06
N ASP A 145 5.32 1.92 2.09
CA ASP A 145 5.94 3.19 2.48
C ASP A 145 6.66 3.81 1.28
N GLU A 146 6.26 5.03 0.90
CA GLU A 146 6.88 5.78 -0.21
C GLU A 146 8.39 5.93 -0.01
N ASP A 147 8.86 6.12 1.22
CA ASP A 147 10.28 6.36 1.54
C ASP A 147 11.20 5.16 1.22
N VAL A 148 10.66 3.95 1.10
CA VAL A 148 11.41 2.70 0.80
C VAL A 148 10.89 1.98 -0.45
N SER A 149 10.11 2.68 -1.26
CA SER A 149 9.55 2.18 -2.51
C SER A 149 10.27 2.78 -3.72
N ALA A 150 10.18 2.11 -4.87
CA ALA A 150 10.66 2.67 -6.12
C ALA A 150 9.70 3.77 -6.59
N ALA A 151 10.21 4.99 -6.76
CA ALA A 151 9.37 6.16 -7.06
C ALA A 151 8.52 5.98 -8.34
N ASN A 152 9.13 5.44 -9.39
CA ASN A 152 8.46 5.13 -10.66
C ASN A 152 7.43 4.00 -10.56
N PHE A 153 7.54 3.12 -9.57
CA PHE A 153 6.54 2.11 -9.26
C PHE A 153 5.38 2.70 -8.45
N MET A 154 5.64 3.65 -7.55
CA MET A 154 4.61 4.22 -6.68
C MET A 154 3.60 5.05 -7.46
N ALA A 155 4.08 6.00 -8.25
CA ALA A 155 3.22 6.92 -8.96
C ALA A 155 3.92 7.53 -10.18
N ARG A 156 3.11 8.08 -11.07
CA ARG A 156 3.58 8.85 -12.22
C ARG A 156 2.61 9.99 -12.48
N ASP A 157 3.13 11.21 -12.44
CA ASP A 157 2.32 12.40 -12.55
C ASP A 157 1.87 12.67 -14.00
N GLY A 158 0.89 13.56 -14.15
CA GLY A 158 0.35 13.94 -15.46
C GLY A 158 1.36 14.58 -16.41
N ARG A 159 2.39 15.27 -15.91
CA ARG A 159 3.41 15.94 -16.75
C ARG A 159 4.38 14.93 -17.34
N MET A 160 4.88 14.01 -16.52
CA MET A 160 5.76 12.94 -16.96
C MET A 160 5.06 12.04 -17.97
N ARG A 161 3.78 11.72 -17.74
CA ARG A 161 2.96 11.00 -18.73
C ARG A 161 2.85 11.72 -20.07
N ALA A 162 2.65 13.04 -20.06
CA ALA A 162 2.54 13.82 -21.28
C ALA A 162 3.88 13.90 -22.06
N LEU A 163 5.01 13.80 -21.36
CA LEU A 163 6.34 13.82 -21.97
C LEU A 163 6.77 12.44 -22.50
N VAL A 164 6.56 11.39 -21.72
CA VAL A 164 7.05 10.04 -22.01
C VAL A 164 5.86 9.08 -22.10
N MET A 165 5.33 8.93 -23.32
CA MET A 165 4.14 8.13 -23.61
C MET A 165 4.40 6.62 -23.60
N ASP A 166 5.59 6.20 -24.04
CA ASP A 166 6.01 4.79 -24.04
C ASP A 166 6.73 4.46 -22.74
N GLU A 167 5.98 3.93 -21.78
CA GLU A 167 6.48 3.59 -20.44
C GLU A 167 6.09 2.17 -20.09
N SER A 168 7.10 1.38 -19.76
CA SER A 168 6.94 -0.03 -19.44
C SER A 168 6.29 -0.25 -18.08
N ILE A 169 6.36 0.72 -17.17
CA ILE A 169 5.89 0.59 -15.79
C ILE A 169 4.48 1.18 -15.64
N THR A 170 3.54 0.34 -15.21
CA THR A 170 2.24 0.74 -14.67
C THR A 170 2.35 0.94 -13.16
N PRO A 171 2.21 2.17 -12.64
CA PRO A 171 2.35 2.43 -11.21
C PRO A 171 1.30 1.74 -10.33
N LEU A 172 1.66 1.45 -9.08
CA LEU A 172 0.78 0.91 -8.04
C LEU A 172 -0.46 1.79 -7.85
N LEU A 173 -0.30 3.12 -7.90
CA LEU A 173 -1.42 4.07 -7.85
C LEU A 173 -2.57 3.69 -8.81
N TYR A 174 -2.26 3.15 -9.99
CA TYR A 174 -3.27 2.82 -11.00
C TYR A 174 -3.92 1.45 -10.74
N ARG A 175 -3.27 0.59 -9.96
CA ARG A 175 -3.71 -0.78 -9.67
C ARG A 175 -4.34 -0.96 -8.31
N VAL A 176 -4.10 -0.04 -7.36
CA VAL A 176 -4.54 -0.19 -5.96
C VAL A 176 -6.06 -0.35 -5.81
N ASN A 177 -6.84 0.33 -6.65
CA ASN A 177 -8.29 0.16 -6.70
C ASN A 177 -8.70 -1.21 -7.23
N GLY A 178 -8.04 -1.68 -8.29
CA GLY A 178 -8.27 -3.01 -8.84
C GLY A 178 -7.92 -4.13 -7.85
N LEU A 179 -6.83 -3.97 -7.10
CA LEU A 179 -6.42 -4.88 -6.03
C LEU A 179 -7.51 -5.04 -4.97
N TYR A 180 -8.10 -3.93 -4.53
CA TYR A 180 -9.20 -3.99 -3.57
C TYR A 180 -10.48 -4.55 -4.18
N ALA A 181 -10.93 -4.02 -5.31
CA ALA A 181 -12.21 -4.38 -5.91
C ALA A 181 -12.26 -5.83 -6.44
N THR A 182 -11.13 -6.36 -6.93
CA THR A 182 -11.06 -7.69 -7.56
C THR A 182 -10.58 -8.75 -6.58
N HIS A 183 -9.55 -8.45 -5.78
CA HIS A 183 -8.89 -9.44 -4.92
C HIS A 183 -9.24 -9.29 -3.44
N GLY A 184 -9.99 -8.25 -3.08
CA GLY A 184 -10.34 -7.93 -1.70
C GLY A 184 -9.14 -7.45 -0.87
N VAL A 185 -8.05 -7.01 -1.52
CA VAL A 185 -6.80 -6.65 -0.85
C VAL A 185 -6.82 -5.17 -0.47
N SER A 186 -6.90 -4.91 0.83
CA SER A 186 -6.78 -3.55 1.39
C SER A 186 -5.35 -3.04 1.25
N SER A 187 -5.17 -1.73 1.20
CA SER A 187 -3.84 -1.11 1.08
C SER A 187 -3.71 0.07 2.03
N ILE A 188 -2.66 0.07 2.85
CA ILE A 188 -2.26 1.21 3.67
C ILE A 188 -0.98 1.77 3.07
N VAL A 189 -1.05 3.00 2.55
CA VAL A 189 0.06 3.62 1.83
C VAL A 189 0.48 4.90 2.55
N VAL A 190 1.72 4.93 3.03
CA VAL A 190 2.34 6.18 3.51
C VAL A 190 2.74 6.99 2.29
N VAL A 191 2.26 8.23 2.23
CA VAL A 191 2.57 9.18 1.15
C VAL A 191 2.91 10.57 1.71
N GLY A 192 3.79 11.27 1.03
CA GLY A 192 4.24 12.62 1.36
C GLY A 192 4.75 13.43 0.17
N GLY A 193 5.18 12.78 -0.91
CA GLY A 193 5.73 13.44 -2.10
C GLY A 193 4.72 13.63 -3.23
N VAL A 194 3.89 12.61 -3.51
CA VAL A 194 3.04 12.59 -4.71
C VAL A 194 1.56 12.79 -4.40
N GLY A 195 1.01 13.90 -4.90
CA GLY A 195 -0.39 14.30 -4.69
C GLY A 195 -1.45 13.48 -5.43
N ASP A 196 -1.10 12.81 -6.54
CA ASP A 196 -2.04 11.99 -7.33
C ASP A 196 -2.66 10.84 -6.52
N TRP A 197 -2.01 10.43 -5.43
CA TRP A 197 -2.57 9.47 -4.48
C TRP A 197 -3.88 9.95 -3.86
N LEU A 198 -4.18 11.25 -3.80
CA LEU A 198 -5.41 11.76 -3.20
C LEU A 198 -6.69 11.41 -3.98
N ASP A 199 -6.56 10.85 -5.20
CA ASP A 199 -7.69 10.48 -6.06
C ASP A 199 -8.30 9.10 -5.75
N VAL A 200 -7.53 8.22 -5.11
CA VAL A 200 -7.87 6.80 -4.93
C VAL A 200 -8.39 6.35 -3.55
N PRO A 201 -8.18 7.05 -2.42
CA PRO A 201 -8.40 6.44 -1.13
C PRO A 201 -9.85 6.50 -0.67
N HIS A 202 -10.23 5.51 0.14
CA HIS A 202 -11.45 5.56 0.94
C HIS A 202 -11.24 6.43 2.18
N HIS A 203 -10.06 6.32 2.80
CA HIS A 203 -9.71 7.00 4.05
C HIS A 203 -8.34 7.67 3.98
N VAL A 204 -8.19 8.82 4.66
CA VAL A 204 -6.91 9.52 4.77
C VAL A 204 -6.66 9.88 6.22
N VAL A 205 -5.56 9.37 6.77
CA VAL A 205 -5.02 9.73 8.08
C VAL A 205 -3.93 10.77 7.86
N LEU A 206 -4.08 11.95 8.46
CA LEU A 206 -3.06 12.98 8.47
C LEU A 206 -2.27 12.94 9.77
N MET A 207 -0.97 12.72 9.65
CA MET A 207 0.02 12.83 10.71
C MET A 207 0.54 14.27 10.79
N ASN A 208 0.35 14.89 11.96
CA ASN A 208 0.93 16.19 12.28
C ASN A 208 1.40 16.19 13.73
N LYS A 209 2.67 16.54 13.95
CA LYS A 209 3.34 16.50 15.27
C LYS A 209 3.01 15.21 16.05
N TYR A 210 3.15 14.05 15.39
CA TYR A 210 2.89 12.71 15.96
C TYR A 210 1.43 12.44 16.38
N LYS A 211 0.48 13.27 15.94
CA LYS A 211 -0.95 13.07 16.14
C LYS A 211 -1.64 12.70 14.83
N CYS A 212 -2.52 11.70 14.90
CA CYS A 212 -3.37 11.27 13.80
C CYS A 212 -4.66 12.08 13.76
N THR A 213 -5.11 12.47 12.57
CA THR A 213 -6.43 13.10 12.36
C THR A 213 -7.07 12.56 11.08
N ASP A 214 -8.40 12.46 11.04
CA ASP A 214 -9.12 12.17 9.80
C ASP A 214 -9.01 13.38 8.85
N ALA A 215 -8.39 13.17 7.70
CA ALA A 215 -8.27 14.17 6.64
C ALA A 215 -9.00 13.75 5.36
N THR A 216 -9.87 12.74 5.41
CA THR A 216 -10.56 12.18 4.24
C THR A 216 -11.33 13.24 3.46
N ALA A 217 -12.12 14.07 4.15
CA ALA A 217 -12.88 15.15 3.50
C ALA A 217 -11.97 16.21 2.85
N LYS A 218 -10.88 16.57 3.54
CA LYS A 218 -9.90 17.53 3.04
C LYS A 218 -9.17 17.00 1.81
N ALA A 219 -8.72 15.74 1.84
CA ALA A 219 -8.08 15.07 0.71
C ALA A 219 -8.97 15.07 -0.54
N LYS A 220 -10.26 14.72 -0.39
CA LYS A 220 -11.24 14.77 -1.48
C LYS A 220 -11.44 16.19 -2.03
N SER A 221 -11.39 17.21 -1.18
CA SER A 221 -11.45 18.60 -1.62
C SER A 221 -10.22 19.01 -2.43
N VAL A 222 -9.01 18.62 -1.98
CA VAL A 222 -7.75 18.93 -2.66
C VAL A 222 -7.67 18.24 -4.02
N SER A 223 -8.01 16.94 -4.09
CA SER A 223 -8.08 16.19 -5.35
C SER A 223 -8.97 16.90 -6.39
N LYS A 224 -10.14 17.39 -5.98
CA LYS A 224 -11.05 18.15 -6.88
C LYS A 224 -10.49 19.50 -7.33
N GLN A 225 -9.73 20.19 -6.48
CA GLN A 225 -9.16 21.51 -6.80
C GLN A 225 -7.98 21.41 -7.79
N PHE A 226 -7.18 20.35 -7.65
CA PHE A 226 -5.98 20.13 -8.45
C PHE A 226 -6.17 18.99 -9.46
N SER A 227 -7.29 18.97 -10.17
CA SER A 227 -7.52 18.00 -11.23
C SER A 227 -6.53 18.25 -12.38
N HIS A 228 -5.46 17.47 -12.44
CA HIS A 228 -4.52 17.49 -13.56
C HIS A 228 -5.20 16.89 -14.79
N GLY A 229 -4.98 17.50 -15.97
CA GLY A 229 -5.61 17.10 -17.23
C GLY A 229 -5.62 15.59 -17.41
N HIS A 230 -6.80 15.04 -17.73
CA HIS A 230 -7.05 13.62 -17.92
C HIS A 230 -6.32 13.10 -19.17
N VAL A 231 -5.00 12.93 -19.10
CA VAL A 231 -4.27 12.14 -20.10
C VAL A 231 -4.70 10.70 -19.89
N GLN A 232 -5.50 10.17 -20.81
CA GLN A 232 -5.92 8.78 -20.80
C GLN A 232 -4.67 7.89 -20.81
N TYR A 233 -4.58 6.91 -19.91
CA TYR A 233 -3.55 5.87 -20.01
C TYR A 233 -3.92 4.96 -21.17
N ALA A 234 -3.25 5.11 -22.31
CA ALA A 234 -3.49 4.33 -23.53
C ALA A 234 -4.99 4.24 -23.94
N GLY A 235 -5.77 5.31 -23.73
CA GLY A 235 -7.21 5.34 -24.04
C GLY A 235 -8.15 4.69 -23.02
N ARG A 236 -7.66 4.18 -21.88
CA ARG A 236 -8.42 3.32 -20.93
C ARG A 236 -9.14 4.03 -19.78
N GLY A 237 -9.46 5.32 -19.91
CA GLY A 237 -10.25 6.08 -18.92
C GLY A 237 -9.45 6.83 -17.86
N THR A 238 -10.07 7.13 -16.72
CA THR A 238 -9.46 7.91 -15.62
C THR A 238 -8.40 7.07 -14.91
N VAL A 239 -7.14 7.45 -15.09
CA VAL A 239 -5.96 6.62 -14.83
C VAL A 239 -5.86 6.06 -13.40
N HIS A 240 -6.44 6.75 -12.42
CA HIS A 240 -6.42 6.35 -11.02
C HIS A 240 -7.48 5.29 -10.63
N ARG A 241 -8.27 4.75 -11.57
CA ARG A 241 -9.27 3.68 -11.30
C ARG A 241 -9.27 2.56 -12.35
N LEU A 242 -8.10 2.17 -12.85
CA LEU A 242 -8.06 1.06 -13.78
C LEU A 242 -8.52 -0.24 -13.09
N PRO A 243 -9.37 -1.06 -13.74
CA PRO A 243 -9.68 -2.38 -13.24
C PRO A 243 -8.39 -3.22 -13.16
N TRP A 244 -8.39 -4.24 -12.30
CA TRP A 244 -7.30 -5.20 -12.30
C TRP A 244 -7.25 -5.92 -13.64
N ASP A 245 -6.06 -6.06 -14.22
CA ASP A 245 -5.90 -6.80 -15.47
C ASP A 245 -5.84 -8.30 -15.15
N ALA A 246 -6.81 -9.07 -15.66
CA ALA A 246 -6.89 -10.50 -15.40
C ALA A 246 -5.61 -11.23 -15.81
N ALA A 247 -4.94 -10.79 -16.88
CA ALA A 247 -3.67 -11.36 -17.34
C ALA A 247 -2.51 -11.16 -16.35
N GLY A 248 -2.59 -10.09 -15.56
CA GLY A 248 -1.63 -9.78 -14.49
C GLY A 248 -1.93 -10.46 -13.16
N THR A 249 -3.00 -11.25 -13.08
CA THR A 249 -3.30 -12.02 -11.87
C THR A 249 -2.18 -13.03 -11.62
N PRO A 250 -1.68 -13.15 -10.37
CA PRO A 250 -0.66 -14.14 -10.05
C PRO A 250 -1.11 -15.54 -10.48
N ILE A 251 -0.21 -16.25 -11.15
CA ILE A 251 -0.34 -17.67 -11.41
C ILE A 251 0.37 -18.37 -10.25
N PRO A 252 -0.31 -19.22 -9.44
CA PRO A 252 0.33 -19.91 -8.35
C PRO A 252 1.53 -20.72 -8.84
N ARG A 253 2.73 -20.40 -8.35
CA ARG A 253 3.97 -21.12 -8.65
C ARG A 253 4.11 -22.35 -7.77
N ARG A 254 3.35 -22.42 -6.67
CA ARG A 254 3.19 -23.60 -5.80
C ARG A 254 1.71 -23.84 -5.49
N PRO A 255 1.27 -25.10 -5.41
CA PRO A 255 -0.10 -25.47 -5.07
C PRO A 255 -0.45 -25.13 -3.61
#